data_AF-A0A1B6LDM4-F1
#
_entry.id   AF-A0A1B6LDM4-F1
#
_cell.length_a   1.000
_cell.length_b   1.000
_cell.length_c   1.000
_cell.angle_alpha   90.00
_cell.angle_beta   90.00
_cell.angle_gamma   90.00
#
_symmetry.space_group_name_H-M   'P 1'
#
loop_
_entity.id
_entity.type
_entity.pdbx_description
1 polymer ?
#
loop_
_entity_poly.entity_id
_entity_poly.type
_entity_poly.pdbx_seq_one_letter_code
_entity_poly.pdbx_strand_id
1 'polypeptide(L)'
;MSSECRSINSVLSKIPIKGLAVILVFSVVIFAANWYVDQEVPWVPFEERCSSDYPQFGVVLNHHRFIEEGSIQSEDNMTYPPGAFWKDGVAMRGCPCRVRTCARRCCGCSSTHTCVNTRKFSRTLE
;
A
#
# COMPACT_ATOMS: atom_id res chain seq x y z
N MET A 1 -2.20 -4.70 35.31
CA MET A 1 -3.63 -4.44 35.04
C MET A 1 -4.30 -5.76 34.73
N SER A 2 -5.12 -6.23 35.67
CA SER A 2 -5.84 -7.51 35.62
C SER A 2 -7.14 -7.32 34.86
N SER A 3 -7.32 -8.03 33.75
CA SER A 3 -8.58 -8.05 32.99
C SER A 3 -9.46 -9.18 33.52
N GLU A 4 -10.54 -8.83 34.21
CA GLU A 4 -11.59 -9.78 34.60
C GLU A 4 -12.28 -10.33 33.35
N CYS A 5 -12.08 -11.62 33.10
CA CYS A 5 -12.82 -12.37 32.10
C CYS A 5 -14.24 -12.63 32.64
N ARG A 6 -15.19 -11.73 32.35
CA ARG A 6 -16.61 -11.99 32.65
C ARG A 6 -17.08 -13.18 31.86
N SER A 7 -17.50 -14.22 32.57
CA SER A 7 -18.12 -15.43 32.03
C SER A 7 -19.36 -15.08 31.19
N ILE A 8 -19.24 -15.27 29.88
CA ILE A 8 -20.25 -14.94 28.85
C ILE A 8 -21.55 -15.75 29.05
N ASN A 9 -21.46 -16.89 29.75
CA ASN A 9 -22.55 -17.84 29.93
C ASN A 9 -23.74 -17.29 30.76
N SER A 10 -23.55 -16.25 31.58
CA SER A 10 -24.66 -15.68 32.38
C SER A 10 -25.51 -14.66 31.61
N VAL A 11 -25.00 -14.11 30.51
CA VAL A 11 -25.69 -13.09 29.70
C VAL A 11 -26.60 -13.73 28.65
N LEU A 12 -26.21 -14.88 28.09
CA LEU A 12 -26.99 -15.57 27.05
C LEU A 12 -28.33 -16.14 27.55
N SER A 13 -28.47 -16.48 28.84
CA SER A 13 -29.71 -17.11 29.34
C SER A 13 -30.89 -16.15 29.51
N LYS A 14 -30.65 -14.84 29.46
CA LYS A 14 -31.69 -13.80 29.64
C LYS A 14 -32.25 -13.26 28.32
N ILE A 15 -31.74 -13.71 27.18
CA ILE A 15 -32.19 -13.21 25.88
C ILE A 15 -33.43 -14.02 25.48
N PRO A 16 -34.60 -13.38 25.29
CA PRO A 16 -35.78 -14.08 24.78
C PRO A 16 -35.48 -14.66 23.39
N ILE A 17 -36.04 -15.83 23.07
CA ILE A 17 -35.76 -16.58 21.83
C ILE A 17 -35.92 -15.70 20.57
N LYS A 18 -36.86 -14.75 20.58
CA LYS A 18 -37.07 -13.77 19.49
C LYS A 18 -35.89 -12.81 19.30
N GLY A 19 -35.18 -12.44 20.37
CA GLY A 19 -33.98 -11.62 20.32
C GLY A 19 -32.77 -12.35 19.72
N LEU A 20 -32.68 -13.66 19.94
CA LEU A 20 -31.61 -14.50 19.36
C LEU A 20 -31.68 -14.54 17.84
N ALA A 21 -32.90 -14.63 17.28
CA ALA A 21 -33.12 -14.64 15.83
C ALA A 21 -32.65 -13.34 15.16
N VAL A 22 -32.92 -12.18 15.77
CA VAL A 22 -32.48 -10.88 15.25
C VAL A 22 -30.96 -10.76 15.23
N ILE A 23 -30.30 -11.21 16.30
CA ILE A 23 -28.83 -11.19 16.41
C ILE A 23 -28.21 -12.09 15.33
N LEU A 24 -28.76 -13.28 15.10
CA LEU A 24 -28.26 -14.19 14.07
C LEU A 24 -28.38 -13.59 12.67
N VAL A 25 -29.54 -13.03 12.32
CA VAL A 25 -29.74 -12.38 11.01
C VAL A 25 -28.78 -11.21 10.84
N PHE A 26 -28.63 -10.36 11.86
CA PHE A 26 -27.73 -9.20 11.81
C PHE A 26 -26.27 -9.62 11.64
N SER A 27 -25.85 -10.69 12.34
CA SER A 27 -24.52 -11.27 12.21
C SER A 27 -24.27 -11.77 10.79
N VAL A 28 -25.21 -12.52 10.21
CA VAL A 28 -25.09 -13.03 8.83
C VAL A 28 -24.98 -11.89 7.82
N VAL A 29 -25.77 -10.81 7.99
CA VAL A 29 -25.70 -9.63 7.10
C VAL A 29 -24.34 -8.94 7.21
N ILE A 30 -23.81 -8.75 8.42
CA ILE A 30 -22.48 -8.15 8.61
C ILE A 30 -21.40 -9.04 7.99
N PHE A 31 -21.45 -10.35 8.21
CA PHE A 31 -20.48 -11.27 7.62
C PHE A 31 -20.55 -11.26 6.10
N ALA A 32 -21.74 -11.25 5.50
CA ALA A 32 -21.91 -11.15 4.05
C ALA A 32 -21.39 -9.81 3.50
N ALA A 33 -21.65 -8.70 4.19
CA ALA A 33 -21.16 -7.38 3.80
C ALA A 33 -19.63 -7.28 3.91
N ASN A 34 -19.03 -7.78 5.00
CA ASN A 34 -17.58 -7.81 5.16
C ASN A 34 -16.90 -8.75 4.15
N TRP A 35 -17.51 -9.90 3.84
CA TRP A 35 -17.01 -10.79 2.79
C TRP A 35 -17.01 -10.10 1.42
N TYR A 36 -18.02 -9.27 1.15
CA TYR A 36 -18.09 -8.50 -0.09
C TYR A 36 -17.00 -7.41 -0.20
N VAL A 37 -16.60 -6.82 0.93
CA VAL A 37 -15.54 -5.80 0.99
C VAL A 37 -14.14 -6.41 0.83
N ASP A 38 -13.98 -7.71 1.09
CA ASP A 38 -12.71 -8.43 0.91
C ASP A 38 -12.51 -8.96 -0.52
N GLN A 39 -13.26 -8.43 -1.51
CA GLN A 39 -12.89 -8.62 -2.92
C GLN A 39 -11.55 -7.94 -3.21
N GLU A 40 -10.51 -8.72 -2.98
CA GLU A 40 -9.28 -8.84 -3.75
C GLU A 40 -8.89 -7.56 -4.48
N VAL A 41 -8.17 -6.67 -3.79
CA VAL A 41 -7.27 -5.78 -4.51
C VAL A 41 -6.37 -6.71 -5.33
N PRO A 42 -6.43 -6.68 -6.68
CA PRO A 42 -5.66 -7.59 -7.50
C PRO A 42 -4.21 -7.51 -7.04
N TRP A 43 -3.56 -8.65 -6.81
CA TRP A 43 -2.16 -8.65 -6.43
C TRP A 43 -1.36 -8.11 -7.62
N VAL A 44 -1.11 -6.80 -7.60
CA VAL A 44 -0.25 -6.15 -8.57
C VAL A 44 1.20 -6.37 -8.09
N PRO A 45 2.08 -6.95 -8.93
CA PRO A 45 3.50 -7.11 -8.59
C PRO A 45 4.09 -5.74 -8.24
N PHE A 46 5.07 -5.73 -7.34
CA PHE A 46 5.55 -4.50 -6.71
C PHE A 46 6.09 -3.49 -7.73
N GLU A 47 6.67 -4.00 -8.81
CA GLU A 47 7.24 -3.29 -9.96
C GLU A 47 6.18 -2.61 -10.84
N GLU A 48 4.91 -3.01 -10.70
CA GLU A 48 3.79 -2.42 -11.43
C GLU A 48 2.99 -1.41 -10.60
N ARG A 49 3.27 -1.32 -9.30
CA ARG A 49 2.60 -0.34 -8.40
C ARG A 49 3.06 1.10 -8.61
N CYS A 50 4.10 1.31 -9.40
CA CYS A 50 4.63 2.61 -9.79
C CYS A 50 4.17 2.94 -11.22
N SER A 51 2.89 3.26 -11.35
CA SER A 51 2.25 3.68 -12.60
C SER A 51 1.77 5.13 -12.48
N SER A 52 1.29 5.69 -13.59
CA SER A 52 0.55 6.96 -13.61
C SER A 52 -0.66 6.95 -12.67
N ASP A 53 -1.27 5.78 -12.44
CA ASP A 53 -2.42 5.64 -11.54
C ASP A 53 -2.03 5.76 -10.06
N TYR A 54 -0.75 5.57 -9.75
CA TYR A 54 -0.23 5.58 -8.39
C TYR A 54 1.07 6.41 -8.30
N PRO A 55 1.00 7.73 -8.52
CA PRO A 55 2.17 8.59 -8.61
C PRO A 55 3.00 8.63 -7.32
N GLN A 56 2.39 8.31 -6.17
CA GLN A 56 3.04 8.23 -4.86
C GLN A 56 4.13 7.14 -4.76
N PHE A 57 4.20 6.21 -5.71
CA PHE A 57 5.25 5.19 -5.76
C PHE A 57 6.35 5.53 -6.78
N GLY A 58 6.17 6.57 -7.59
CA GLY A 58 7.19 7.09 -8.49
C GLY A 58 8.12 8.09 -7.81
N VAL A 59 9.34 8.18 -8.31
CA VAL A 59 10.29 9.24 -7.93
C VAL A 59 10.26 10.34 -8.98
N VAL A 60 10.36 11.59 -8.54
CA VAL A 60 10.47 12.73 -9.45
C VAL A 60 11.88 12.76 -10.05
N LEU A 61 11.97 12.80 -11.38
CA LEU A 61 13.22 12.86 -12.13
C LEU A 61 13.58 14.32 -12.40
N ASN A 62 14.22 14.96 -11.41
CA ASN A 62 14.81 16.28 -11.58
C ASN A 62 16.04 16.18 -12.51
N HIS A 63 16.25 17.18 -13.36
CA HIS A 63 17.40 17.27 -14.28
C HIS A 63 17.61 16.02 -15.16
N HIS A 64 16.53 15.48 -15.71
CA HIS A 64 16.61 14.32 -16.58
C HIS A 64 17.07 14.69 -17.99
N ARG A 65 17.79 13.77 -18.64
CA ARG A 65 18.11 13.86 -20.08
C ARG A 65 17.52 12.69 -20.83
N PHE A 66 16.95 12.97 -21.99
CA PHE A 66 16.60 11.93 -22.95
C PHE A 66 17.89 11.41 -23.56
N ILE A 67 18.07 10.10 -23.52
CA ILE A 67 19.16 9.40 -24.18
C ILE A 67 18.59 8.65 -25.39
N GLU A 68 19.48 8.00 -26.15
CA GLU A 68 19.09 7.26 -27.34
C GLU A 68 18.05 6.17 -27.01
N GLU A 69 17.22 5.82 -28.02
CA GLU A 69 16.14 4.83 -27.91
C GLU A 69 14.93 5.23 -27.04
N GLY A 70 14.79 6.51 -26.68
CA GLY A 70 13.61 7.02 -25.95
C GLY A 70 13.62 6.70 -24.46
N SER A 71 14.77 6.30 -23.93
CA SER A 71 15.00 6.15 -22.51
C SER A 71 15.39 7.48 -21.86
N ILE A 72 15.22 7.57 -20.54
CA ILE A 72 15.53 8.77 -19.76
C ILE A 72 16.62 8.44 -18.74
N GLN A 73 17.63 9.28 -18.66
CA GLN A 73 18.65 9.18 -17.61
C GLN A 73 18.44 10.27 -16.55
N SER A 74 18.38 9.84 -15.29
CA SER A 74 18.32 10.69 -14.10
C SER A 74 19.70 11.25 -13.73
N GLU A 75 19.71 12.30 -12.90
CA GLU A 75 20.91 12.90 -12.30
C GLU A 75 21.76 11.86 -11.55
N ASP A 76 21.14 10.85 -10.92
CA ASP A 76 21.81 9.73 -10.26
C ASP A 76 22.46 8.71 -11.21
N ASN A 77 22.60 9.05 -12.50
CA ASN A 77 23.08 8.20 -13.58
C ASN A 77 22.25 6.90 -13.76
N MET A 78 20.99 6.92 -13.32
CA MET A 78 20.04 5.82 -13.47
C MET A 78 19.25 5.97 -14.75
N THR A 79 19.27 4.94 -15.60
CA THR A 79 18.57 4.91 -16.89
C THR A 79 17.22 4.20 -16.76
N TYR A 80 16.15 4.90 -17.13
CA TYR A 80 14.78 4.42 -17.15
C TYR A 80 14.38 4.10 -18.60
N PRO A 81 14.13 2.82 -18.94
CA PRO A 81 13.66 2.45 -20.27
C PRO A 81 12.23 2.97 -20.54
N PRO A 82 11.76 2.98 -21.80
CA PRO A 82 10.38 3.28 -22.13
C PRO A 82 9.41 2.44 -21.28
N GLY A 83 8.39 3.09 -20.71
CA GLY A 83 7.42 2.46 -19.81
C GLY A 83 7.87 2.35 -18.34
N ALA A 84 9.13 2.67 -18.00
CA ALA A 84 9.57 2.82 -16.62
C ALA A 84 9.47 4.26 -16.11
N PHE A 85 8.95 5.18 -16.92
CA PHE A 85 8.73 6.58 -16.57
C PHE A 85 7.42 7.09 -17.19
N TRP A 86 6.85 8.15 -16.62
CA TRP A 86 5.66 8.83 -17.13
C TRP A 86 5.71 10.31 -16.81
N LYS A 87 4.87 11.08 -17.51
CA LYS A 87 4.69 12.50 -17.25
C LYS A 87 3.54 12.69 -16.25
N ASP A 88 3.79 13.41 -15.17
CA ASP A 88 2.82 13.79 -14.13
C ASP A 88 2.74 15.31 -14.07
N GLY A 89 1.81 15.89 -14.82
CA GLY A 89 1.71 17.34 -15.02
C GLY A 89 2.95 17.91 -15.72
N VAL A 90 3.70 18.76 -15.00
CA VAL A 90 4.97 19.34 -15.49
C VAL A 90 6.20 18.53 -15.11
N ALA A 91 6.05 17.57 -14.20
CA ALA A 91 7.16 16.75 -13.71
C ALA A 91 7.25 15.43 -14.50
N MET A 92 8.48 14.95 -14.71
CA MET A 92 8.72 13.58 -15.14
C MET A 92 8.93 12.71 -13.91
N ARG A 93 8.28 11.55 -13.87
CA ARG A 93 8.43 10.56 -12.82
C ARG A 93 8.96 9.26 -13.37
N GLY A 94 9.80 8.59 -12.60
CA GLY A 94 10.33 7.26 -12.91
C GLY A 94 9.88 6.24 -11.86
N CYS A 95 9.84 4.97 -12.26
CA CYS A 95 9.75 3.85 -11.35
C CYS A 95 11.13 3.21 -11.13
N PRO A 96 11.80 3.44 -10.00
CA PRO A 96 13.10 2.85 -9.73
C PRO A 96 13.06 1.33 -9.71
N CYS A 97 11.92 0.77 -9.26
CA CYS A 97 11.77 -0.67 -9.04
C CYS A 97 11.63 -1.49 -10.32
N ARG A 98 11.35 -0.83 -11.46
CA ARG A 98 11.43 -1.46 -12.79
C ARG A 98 12.86 -1.51 -13.34
N VAL A 99 13.76 -0.69 -12.79
CA VAL A 99 15.16 -0.56 -13.25
C VAL A 99 16.12 -1.32 -12.33
N ARG A 100 15.83 -1.36 -11.04
CA ARG A 100 16.64 -2.05 -10.02
C ARG A 100 15.75 -2.70 -8.97
N THR A 101 16.29 -3.74 -8.33
CA THR A 101 15.66 -4.39 -7.19
C THR A 101 15.39 -3.37 -6.08
N CYS A 102 14.13 -3.24 -5.69
CA CYS A 102 13.71 -2.40 -4.59
C CYS A 102 13.36 -3.25 -3.38
N ALA A 103 13.85 -2.86 -2.21
CA ALA A 103 13.36 -3.39 -0.94
C ALA A 103 12.35 -2.41 -0.33
N ARG A 104 11.15 -2.90 0.00
CA ARG A 104 10.18 -2.12 0.78
C ARG A 104 10.69 -2.00 2.22
N ARG A 105 11.11 -0.81 2.61
CA ARG A 105 11.38 -0.49 4.02
C ARG A 105 10.13 0.11 4.65
N CYS A 106 9.69 -0.47 5.76
CA CYS A 106 8.83 0.23 6.70
C CYS A 106 9.70 1.26 7.42
N CYS A 107 9.21 2.49 7.55
CA CYS A 107 9.89 3.49 8.37
C CYS A 107 9.94 2.98 9.81
N GLY A 108 11.14 2.83 10.39
CA GLY A 108 11.29 2.48 11.79
C GLY A 108 10.80 3.61 12.69
N CYS A 109 10.12 3.28 13.78
CA CYS A 109 9.66 4.22 14.80
C CYS A 109 10.86 4.81 15.59
N SER A 110 11.65 5.69 14.98
CA SER A 110 12.61 6.53 15.71
C SER A 110 12.03 7.94 15.83
N SER A 111 11.94 8.41 17.06
CA SER A 111 11.07 9.45 17.62
C SER A 111 11.36 10.91 17.22
N THR A 112 12.03 11.17 16.08
CA THR A 112 12.37 12.56 15.70
C THR A 112 12.22 12.89 14.22
N HIS A 113 11.70 11.97 13.41
CA HIS A 113 11.31 12.28 12.04
C HIS A 113 9.85 11.89 11.84
N THR A 114 8.99 12.88 11.70
CA THR A 114 7.65 12.70 11.12
C THR A 114 7.82 12.01 9.76
N CYS A 115 7.54 10.72 9.73
CA CYS A 115 7.46 9.97 8.49
C CYS A 115 6.14 10.38 7.81
N VAL A 116 6.17 11.53 7.16
CA VAL A 116 5.10 12.01 6.29
C VAL A 116 5.13 11.17 5.02
N ASN A 117 4.69 9.92 5.09
CA ASN A 117 4.32 9.06 3.96
C ASN A 117 5.28 9.04 2.73
N THR A 118 6.54 9.40 2.89
CA THR A 118 7.54 9.34 1.81
C THR A 118 8.26 8.01 1.94
N ARG A 119 7.82 7.04 1.15
CA ARG A 119 8.50 5.74 1.01
C ARG A 119 9.88 6.00 0.43
N LYS A 120 10.91 5.99 1.28
CA LYS A 120 12.31 6.05 0.85
C LYS A 120 12.73 4.68 0.32
N PHE A 121 13.05 4.61 -0.97
CA PHE A 121 13.72 3.46 -1.56
C PHE A 121 15.20 3.53 -1.18
N SER A 122 15.71 2.50 -0.50
CA SER A 122 17.13 2.39 -0.20
C SER A 122 17.77 1.48 -1.22
N ARG A 123 18.89 1.93 -1.79
CA ARG A 123 19.77 1.12 -2.63
C ARG A 123 20.24 -0.10 -1.81
N THR A 124 20.00 -1.32 -2.29
CA THR A 124 20.76 -2.50 -1.86
C THR A 124 22.08 -2.46 -2.62
N LEU A 125 23.18 -2.30 -1.88
CA LEU A 125 24.53 -2.51 -2.41
C LEU A 125 24.72 -4.02 -2.50
N GLU A 126 24.82 -4.53 -3.72
CA GLU A 126 25.52 -5.79 -4.01
C GLU A 126 27.01 -5.48 -4.20
#